data_AF-A0A2M7YR24-F1
#
_entry.id   AF-A0A2M7YR24-F1
#
_cell.length_a   1.000
_cell.length_b   1.000
_cell.length_c   1.000
_cell.angle_alpha   90.00
_cell.angle_beta   90.00
_cell.angle_gamma   90.00
#
_symmetry.space_group_name_H-M   'P 1'
#
loop_
_entity.id
_entity.type
_entity.pdbx_description
1 polymer ?
#
loop_
_entity_poly.entity_id
_entity_poly.type
_entity_poly.pdbx_seq_one_letter_code
_entity_poly.pdbx_strand_id
1 'polypeptide(L)'
;MARIHTFVPRKTIESGTLVLIADYERRYGLTVRPPIPVEEILEAHLGLTYDFDDLPKLVNDPEALGGLWFRSREVKFDQSLDPSLHPAQLGRYRFTVAHETGHWELHRGMFLSNEGQAAMFEGEENTVICRSNDKSPLEWQADCFAGYLLMPKDMVYAQWAAIRGSREPYIATHEIADLKARWGLGEDERPTVEVARQMAPLFQVSAQAMQIRLTELGLIRTRVPEPGLFP
;
A
#
# COMPACT_ATOMS: atom_id res chain seq x y z
N MET A 1 16.18 9.56 -25.79
CA MET A 1 14.96 10.32 -25.44
C MET A 1 14.61 10.00 -24.00
N ALA A 2 14.49 11.00 -23.13
CA ALA A 2 14.08 10.79 -21.74
C ALA A 2 12.66 10.18 -21.73
N ARG A 3 12.52 8.97 -21.18
CA ARG A 3 11.21 8.31 -21.03
C ARG A 3 10.39 9.18 -20.08
N ILE A 4 9.28 9.73 -20.57
CA ILE A 4 8.34 10.45 -19.72
C ILE A 4 7.65 9.41 -18.84
N HIS A 5 8.13 9.27 -17.61
CA HIS A 5 7.39 8.53 -16.59
C HIS A 5 6.03 9.20 -16.44
N THR A 6 4.96 8.51 -16.82
CA THR A 6 3.61 9.08 -16.74
C THR A 6 3.22 9.13 -15.27
N PHE A 7 3.22 10.34 -14.70
CA PHE A 7 2.75 10.54 -13.35
C PHE A 7 1.25 10.22 -13.26
N VAL A 8 0.86 9.28 -12.39
CA VAL A 8 -0.54 8.94 -12.12
C VAL A 8 -1.00 9.72 -10.88
N PRO A 9 -2.02 10.59 -10.98
CA PRO A 9 -2.53 11.33 -9.83
C PRO A 9 -3.16 10.42 -8.78
N ARG A 10 -3.01 10.76 -7.48
CA ARG A 10 -3.59 10.01 -6.35
C ARG A 10 -5.05 9.66 -6.52
N LYS A 11 -5.88 10.60 -6.99
CA LYS A 11 -7.31 10.37 -7.23
C LYS A 11 -7.55 9.25 -8.25
N THR A 12 -6.71 9.17 -9.29
CA THR A 12 -6.78 8.13 -10.31
C THR A 12 -6.35 6.78 -9.71
N ILE A 13 -5.27 6.76 -8.92
CA ILE A 13 -4.82 5.55 -8.21
C ILE A 13 -5.93 5.03 -7.27
N GLU A 14 -6.51 5.89 -6.44
CA GLU A 14 -7.59 5.51 -5.52
C GLU A 14 -8.83 5.01 -6.26
N SER A 15 -9.19 5.65 -7.37
CA SER A 15 -10.31 5.17 -8.19
C SER A 15 -10.00 3.80 -8.81
N GLY A 16 -8.75 3.57 -9.22
CA GLY A 16 -8.27 2.29 -9.73
C GLY A 16 -8.39 1.16 -8.70
N THR A 17 -8.01 1.39 -7.44
CA THR A 17 -8.14 0.36 -6.39
C THR A 17 -9.61 0.04 -6.09
N LEU A 18 -10.50 1.03 -6.12
CA LEU A 18 -11.94 0.81 -5.95
C LEU A 18 -12.54 0.02 -7.12
N VAL A 19 -12.12 0.30 -8.35
CA VAL A 19 -12.52 -0.47 -9.53
C VAL A 19 -12.02 -1.91 -9.42
N LEU A 20 -10.76 -2.13 -9.04
CA LEU A 20 -10.20 -3.47 -8.85
C LEU A 20 -11.01 -4.30 -7.84
N ILE A 21 -11.34 -3.71 -6.68
CA ILE A 21 -12.18 -4.38 -5.67
C ILE A 21 -13.57 -4.69 -6.24
N ALA A 22 -14.21 -3.72 -6.89
CA ALA A 22 -15.54 -3.91 -7.46
C ALA A 22 -15.54 -4.98 -8.58
N ASP A 23 -14.48 -5.07 -9.37
CA ASP A 23 -14.33 -6.07 -10.43
C ASP A 23 -14.14 -7.47 -9.84
N TYR A 24 -13.36 -7.59 -8.76
CA TYR A 24 -13.23 -8.82 -7.98
C TYR A 24 -14.57 -9.26 -7.37
N GLU A 25 -15.28 -8.37 -6.69
CA GLU A 25 -16.61 -8.62 -6.12
C GLU A 25 -17.59 -9.14 -7.17
N ARG A 26 -17.66 -8.47 -8.33
CA ARG A 26 -18.55 -8.87 -9.43
C ARG A 26 -18.18 -10.23 -10.02
N ARG A 27 -16.89 -10.50 -10.19
CA ARG A 27 -16.41 -11.76 -10.78
C ARG A 27 -16.72 -12.97 -9.90
N TYR A 28 -16.61 -12.80 -8.58
CA TYR A 28 -16.76 -13.91 -7.62
C TYR A 28 -18.09 -13.91 -6.87
N GLY A 29 -18.98 -12.95 -7.13
CA GLY A 29 -20.31 -12.89 -6.53
C GLY A 29 -20.27 -12.69 -5.02
N LEU A 30 -19.32 -11.89 -4.52
CA LEU A 30 -19.09 -11.66 -3.10
C LEU A 30 -19.05 -10.16 -2.76
N THR A 31 -19.05 -9.84 -1.47
CA THR A 31 -18.79 -8.49 -0.97
C THR A 31 -17.53 -8.50 -0.12
N VAL A 32 -16.53 -7.72 -0.52
CA VAL A 32 -15.28 -7.57 0.20
C VAL A 32 -15.50 -6.69 1.44
N ARG A 33 -14.89 -7.08 2.54
CA ARG A 33 -14.78 -6.30 3.78
C ARG A 33 -13.33 -6.34 4.24
N PRO A 34 -12.88 -5.39 5.07
CA PRO A 34 -11.56 -5.50 5.68
C PRO A 34 -11.44 -6.80 6.50
N PRO A 35 -10.28 -7.49 6.45
CA PRO A 35 -9.13 -7.20 5.58
C PRO A 35 -9.40 -7.57 4.10
N ILE A 36 -8.87 -6.77 3.18
CA ILE A 36 -9.00 -7.01 1.74
C ILE A 36 -8.24 -8.29 1.35
N PRO A 37 -8.82 -9.22 0.57
CA PRO A 37 -8.17 -10.47 0.18
C PRO A 37 -7.14 -10.21 -0.93
N VAL A 38 -5.97 -9.66 -0.58
CA VAL A 38 -4.99 -9.17 -1.57
C VAL A 38 -4.31 -10.32 -2.31
N GLU A 39 -4.14 -11.45 -1.66
CA GLU A 39 -3.61 -12.69 -2.22
C GLU A 39 -4.57 -13.25 -3.28
N GLU A 40 -5.87 -13.33 -2.98
CA GLU A 40 -6.88 -13.81 -3.93
C GLU A 40 -7.15 -12.82 -5.06
N ILE A 41 -7.03 -11.51 -4.81
CA ILE A 41 -7.06 -10.51 -5.88
C ILE A 41 -5.84 -10.71 -6.79
N LEU A 42 -4.64 -10.85 -6.25
CA LEU A 42 -3.42 -11.05 -7.02
C LEU A 42 -3.48 -12.35 -7.85
N GLU A 43 -3.84 -13.46 -7.23
CA GLU A 43 -3.82 -14.77 -7.87
C GLU A 43 -5.09 -15.03 -8.69
N ALA A 44 -6.25 -15.09 -8.03
CA ALA A 44 -7.48 -15.51 -8.70
C ALA A 44 -8.05 -14.42 -9.62
N HIS A 45 -7.96 -13.13 -9.26
CA HIS A 45 -8.50 -12.06 -10.10
C HIS A 45 -7.54 -11.68 -11.24
N LEU A 46 -6.30 -11.34 -10.87
CA LEU A 46 -5.30 -10.81 -11.79
C LEU A 46 -4.51 -11.91 -12.50
N GLY A 47 -4.64 -13.17 -12.09
CA GLY A 47 -4.00 -14.31 -12.74
C GLY A 47 -2.48 -14.31 -12.63
N LEU A 48 -1.94 -13.72 -11.54
CA LEU A 48 -0.53 -13.82 -11.18
C LEU A 48 -0.32 -15.07 -10.32
N THR A 49 0.91 -15.56 -10.25
CA THR A 49 1.32 -16.54 -9.23
C THR A 49 2.22 -15.86 -8.21
N TYR A 50 2.30 -16.40 -7.00
CA TYR A 50 3.26 -15.91 -6.02
C TYR A 50 3.92 -17.02 -5.22
N ASP A 51 5.14 -16.75 -4.74
CA ASP A 51 5.89 -17.65 -3.86
C ASP A 51 6.83 -16.86 -2.93
N PHE A 52 7.38 -17.52 -1.93
CA PHE A 52 8.44 -16.99 -1.07
C PHE A 52 9.80 -17.54 -1.48
N ASP A 53 10.84 -16.71 -1.44
CA ASP A 53 12.21 -17.10 -1.77
C ASP A 53 13.23 -16.33 -0.91
N ASP A 54 14.50 -16.72 -0.94
CA ASP A 54 15.60 -15.85 -0.50
C ASP A 54 15.82 -14.78 -1.57
N LEU A 55 14.90 -13.82 -1.62
CA LEU A 55 14.81 -12.84 -2.69
C LEU A 55 16.08 -11.98 -2.76
N PRO A 56 16.65 -11.47 -1.65
CA PRO A 56 17.92 -10.74 -1.69
C PRO A 56 19.04 -11.49 -2.39
N LYS A 57 19.14 -12.80 -2.15
CA LYS A 57 20.13 -13.65 -2.82
C LYS A 57 19.77 -13.91 -4.28
N LEU A 58 18.50 -14.16 -4.59
CA LEU A 58 18.02 -14.44 -5.94
C LEU A 58 18.31 -13.27 -6.90
N VAL A 59 18.10 -12.04 -6.44
CA VAL A 59 18.27 -10.83 -7.27
C VAL A 59 19.55 -10.05 -6.97
N ASN A 60 20.39 -10.57 -6.07
CA ASN A 60 21.64 -9.97 -5.62
C ASN A 60 21.45 -8.52 -5.11
N ASP A 61 20.42 -8.31 -4.29
CA ASP A 61 20.05 -7.00 -3.72
C ASP A 61 19.59 -7.16 -2.26
N PRO A 62 20.39 -6.72 -1.27
CA PRO A 62 20.10 -6.90 0.16
C PRO A 62 18.83 -6.17 0.63
N GLU A 63 18.30 -5.23 -0.14
CA GLU A 63 17.11 -4.45 0.23
C GLU A 63 15.81 -4.95 -0.42
N ALA A 64 15.87 -6.01 -1.23
CA ALA A 64 14.74 -6.57 -1.96
C ALA A 64 13.75 -7.28 -1.03
N LEU A 65 12.46 -6.92 -1.16
CA LEU A 65 11.36 -7.48 -0.36
C LEU A 65 10.27 -8.11 -1.22
N GLY A 66 10.07 -7.57 -2.42
CA GLY A 66 9.14 -8.06 -3.42
C GLY A 66 9.76 -7.92 -4.81
N GLY A 67 9.40 -8.84 -5.71
CA GLY A 67 9.78 -8.77 -7.10
C GLY A 67 8.63 -9.25 -7.99
N LEU A 68 8.40 -8.53 -9.08
CA LEU A 68 7.37 -8.83 -10.07
C LEU A 68 8.01 -9.07 -11.43
N TRP A 69 7.79 -10.26 -11.98
CA TRP A 69 8.18 -10.66 -13.33
C TRP A 69 6.98 -10.58 -14.26
N PHE A 70 6.91 -9.51 -15.05
CA PHE A 70 5.70 -9.23 -15.85
C PHE A 70 5.40 -10.29 -16.91
N ARG A 71 6.42 -10.94 -17.47
CA ARG A 71 6.27 -11.94 -18.54
C ARG A 71 5.74 -13.27 -18.01
N SER A 72 6.38 -13.80 -16.97
CA SER A 72 5.95 -15.05 -16.34
C SER A 72 4.72 -14.87 -15.46
N ARG A 73 4.36 -13.61 -15.15
CA ARG A 73 3.24 -13.26 -14.25
C ARG A 73 3.47 -13.78 -12.84
N GLU A 74 4.73 -13.82 -12.44
CA GLU A 74 5.17 -14.32 -11.15
C GLU A 74 5.53 -13.16 -10.23
N VAL A 75 5.16 -13.31 -8.96
CA VAL A 75 5.58 -12.44 -7.87
C VAL A 75 6.38 -13.27 -6.87
N LYS A 76 7.54 -12.79 -6.44
CA LYS A 76 8.28 -13.41 -5.34
C LYS A 76 8.39 -12.43 -4.20
N PHE A 77 8.15 -12.93 -2.99
CA PHE A 77 8.36 -12.18 -1.76
C PHE A 77 9.57 -12.75 -1.03
N ASP A 78 10.31 -11.89 -0.34
CA ASP A 78 11.37 -12.36 0.54
C ASP A 78 10.78 -13.22 1.67
N GLN A 79 11.41 -14.36 1.95
CA GLN A 79 10.98 -15.31 2.99
C GLN A 79 10.88 -14.67 4.39
N SER A 80 11.60 -13.58 4.68
CA SER A 80 11.45 -12.88 5.96
C SER A 80 10.07 -12.24 6.14
N LEU A 81 9.28 -12.10 5.07
CA LEU A 81 7.91 -11.62 5.10
C LEU A 81 6.87 -12.73 5.28
N ASP A 82 7.24 -14.01 5.16
CA ASP A 82 6.27 -15.11 5.23
C ASP A 82 5.49 -15.06 6.56
N PRO A 83 4.17 -14.75 6.53
CA PRO A 83 3.39 -14.60 7.75
C PRO A 83 3.16 -15.92 8.51
N SER A 84 3.37 -17.07 7.86
CA SER A 84 3.32 -18.39 8.51
C SER A 84 4.53 -18.63 9.42
N LEU A 85 5.70 -18.07 9.05
CA LEU A 85 6.94 -18.14 9.81
C LEU A 85 7.14 -16.93 10.72
N HIS A 86 6.68 -15.76 10.28
CA HIS A 86 6.84 -14.47 10.94
C HIS A 86 5.50 -13.74 11.06
N PRO A 87 4.56 -14.17 11.94
CA PRO A 87 3.24 -13.55 12.06
C PRO A 87 3.25 -12.04 12.33
N ALA A 88 4.31 -11.53 12.98
CA ALA A 88 4.49 -10.10 13.22
C ALA A 88 4.72 -9.29 11.93
N GLN A 89 5.12 -9.93 10.82
CA GLN A 89 5.33 -9.32 9.51
C GLN A 89 4.06 -9.28 8.65
N LEU A 90 2.91 -9.81 9.12
CA LEU A 90 1.68 -9.87 8.35
C LEU A 90 1.30 -8.53 7.68
N GLY A 91 1.35 -7.43 8.44
CA GLY A 91 1.02 -6.11 7.88
C GLY A 91 2.03 -5.63 6.82
N ARG A 92 3.31 -6.01 6.95
CA ARG A 92 4.36 -5.69 5.98
C ARG A 92 4.22 -6.54 4.73
N TYR A 93 4.03 -7.85 4.89
CA TYR A 93 3.74 -8.78 3.81
C TYR A 93 2.56 -8.30 2.96
N ARG A 94 1.40 -8.04 3.59
CA ARG A 94 0.20 -7.58 2.88
C ARG A 94 0.41 -6.26 2.16
N PHE A 95 1.21 -5.36 2.73
CA PHE A 95 1.63 -4.13 2.03
C PHE A 95 2.46 -4.44 0.80
N THR A 96 3.45 -5.35 0.90
CA THR A 96 4.25 -5.79 -0.25
C THR A 96 3.38 -6.46 -1.33
N VAL A 97 2.44 -7.34 -0.98
CA VAL A 97 1.48 -7.92 -1.96
C VAL A 97 0.70 -6.82 -2.69
N ALA A 98 0.14 -5.86 -1.94
CA ALA A 98 -0.63 -4.76 -2.50
C ALA A 98 0.23 -3.79 -3.33
N HIS A 99 1.52 -3.65 -2.98
CA HIS A 99 2.50 -2.84 -3.71
C HIS A 99 2.82 -3.48 -5.08
N GLU A 100 3.15 -4.77 -5.12
CA GLU A 100 3.37 -5.49 -6.38
C GLU A 100 2.10 -5.54 -7.25
N THR A 101 0.94 -5.63 -6.62
CA THR A 101 -0.36 -5.46 -7.31
C THR A 101 -0.47 -4.08 -7.95
N GLY A 102 0.00 -3.03 -7.29
CA GLY A 102 0.07 -1.68 -7.84
C GLY A 102 0.99 -1.57 -9.05
N HIS A 103 2.17 -2.22 -9.02
CA HIS A 103 3.03 -2.29 -10.19
C HIS A 103 2.37 -2.99 -11.38
N TRP A 104 1.68 -4.10 -11.13
CA TRP A 104 0.90 -4.78 -12.17
C TRP A 104 -0.20 -3.89 -12.74
N GLU A 105 -1.00 -3.28 -11.88
CA GLU A 105 -2.16 -2.48 -12.29
C GLU A 105 -1.78 -1.19 -13.01
N LEU A 106 -0.73 -0.51 -12.54
CA LEU A 106 -0.36 0.81 -13.04
C LEU A 106 0.71 0.75 -14.14
N HIS A 107 1.65 -0.20 -14.08
CA HIS A 107 2.89 -0.12 -14.87
C HIS A 107 3.07 -1.24 -15.89
N ARG A 108 2.28 -2.34 -15.86
CA ARG A 108 2.46 -3.47 -16.78
C ARG A 108 2.53 -3.07 -18.25
N GLY A 109 1.75 -2.07 -18.67
CA GLY A 109 1.77 -1.58 -20.05
C GLY A 109 3.15 -1.08 -20.48
N MET A 110 3.91 -0.41 -19.61
CA MET A 110 5.27 0.05 -19.91
C MET A 110 6.23 -1.12 -20.09
N PHE A 111 6.15 -2.11 -19.20
CA PHE A 111 7.06 -3.25 -19.22
C PHE A 111 6.75 -4.22 -20.36
N LEU A 112 5.48 -4.41 -20.72
CA LEU A 112 5.07 -5.27 -21.83
C LEU A 112 5.16 -4.57 -23.21
N SER A 113 5.04 -3.24 -23.30
CA SER A 113 5.05 -2.53 -24.61
C SER A 113 6.45 -2.26 -25.19
N ASN A 114 7.53 -2.40 -24.41
CA ASN A 114 8.92 -2.19 -24.90
C ASN A 114 9.37 -3.20 -25.96
N GLU A 115 8.52 -4.16 -26.35
CA GLU A 115 8.77 -5.20 -27.34
C GLU A 115 9.03 -4.69 -28.77
N GLY A 116 8.46 -3.54 -29.17
CA GLY A 116 8.64 -3.02 -30.54
C GLY A 116 10.07 -2.59 -30.89
N GLN A 117 10.93 -2.35 -29.88
CA GLN A 117 12.33 -1.94 -30.08
C GLN A 117 13.36 -2.90 -29.44
N ALA A 118 12.96 -3.74 -28.47
CA ALA A 118 13.87 -4.58 -27.70
C ALA A 118 13.98 -6.05 -28.20
N ALA A 119 13.17 -6.47 -29.18
CA ALA A 119 13.22 -7.83 -29.76
C ALA A 119 14.54 -8.18 -30.50
N MET A 120 15.56 -7.32 -30.44
CA MET A 120 16.92 -7.58 -30.94
C MET A 120 17.92 -8.03 -29.87
N PHE A 121 17.52 -8.11 -28.59
CA PHE A 121 18.39 -8.61 -27.52
C PHE A 121 17.66 -9.71 -26.73
N GLU A 122 18.07 -10.95 -26.95
CA GLU A 122 17.73 -12.08 -26.08
C GLU A 122 18.25 -11.80 -24.66
N GLY A 123 17.38 -11.87 -23.64
CA GLY A 123 17.84 -12.19 -22.28
C GLY A 123 17.34 -11.36 -21.11
N GLU A 124 16.68 -10.20 -21.27
CA GLU A 124 16.17 -9.47 -20.09
C GLU A 124 14.69 -9.80 -19.85
N GLU A 125 14.42 -10.50 -18.75
CA GLU A 125 13.08 -10.53 -18.15
C GLU A 125 12.72 -9.11 -17.71
N ASN A 126 11.51 -8.66 -18.08
CA ASN A 126 11.00 -7.39 -17.60
C ASN A 126 10.59 -7.57 -16.14
N THR A 127 11.48 -7.20 -15.24
CA THR A 127 11.34 -7.38 -13.80
C THR A 127 11.34 -6.04 -13.08
N VAL A 128 10.49 -5.90 -12.07
CA VAL A 128 10.56 -4.83 -11.07
C VAL A 128 10.94 -5.46 -9.74
N ILE A 129 11.91 -4.86 -9.06
CA ILE A 129 12.39 -5.27 -7.74
C ILE A 129 12.11 -4.13 -6.77
N CYS A 130 11.16 -4.35 -5.86
CA CYS A 130 10.83 -3.41 -4.80
C CYS A 130 11.92 -3.44 -3.73
N ARG A 131 12.49 -2.25 -3.48
CA ARG A 131 13.55 -2.03 -2.48
C ARG A 131 13.01 -1.24 -1.32
N SER A 132 13.52 -1.56 -0.13
CA SER A 132 13.19 -0.86 1.12
C SER A 132 13.32 0.68 1.08
N ASN A 133 14.22 1.22 0.26
CA ASN A 133 14.58 2.64 0.24
C ASN A 133 14.37 3.35 -1.12
N ASP A 134 13.81 2.68 -2.12
CA ASP A 134 13.56 3.30 -3.42
C ASP A 134 12.35 4.25 -3.34
N LYS A 135 12.52 5.45 -3.91
CA LYS A 135 11.51 6.51 -3.93
C LYS A 135 11.25 7.02 -5.34
N SER A 136 11.52 6.19 -6.35
CA SER A 136 11.21 6.52 -7.73
C SER A 136 9.71 6.83 -7.87
N PRO A 137 9.30 7.63 -8.88
CA PRO A 137 7.89 7.91 -9.11
C PRO A 137 7.02 6.66 -9.25
N LEU A 138 7.57 5.55 -9.74
CA LEU A 138 6.86 4.27 -9.88
C LEU A 138 6.65 3.61 -8.51
N GLU A 139 7.70 3.52 -7.68
CA GLU A 139 7.60 3.00 -6.31
C GLU A 139 6.60 3.80 -5.49
N TRP A 140 6.65 5.13 -5.59
CA TRP A 140 5.68 6.00 -4.89
C TRP A 140 4.24 5.75 -5.36
N GLN A 141 4.02 5.51 -6.65
CA GLN A 141 2.70 5.18 -7.19
C GLN A 141 2.21 3.83 -6.69
N ALA A 142 3.10 2.83 -6.60
CA ALA A 142 2.79 1.51 -6.05
C ALA A 142 2.51 1.55 -4.54
N ASP A 143 3.28 2.32 -3.76
CA ASP A 143 3.01 2.58 -2.34
C ASP A 143 1.65 3.25 -2.13
N CYS A 144 1.34 4.25 -2.97
CA CYS A 144 0.06 4.93 -2.95
C CYS A 144 -1.09 3.97 -3.27
N PHE A 145 -0.89 3.09 -4.25
CA PHE A 145 -1.85 2.04 -4.62
C PHE A 145 -2.05 1.06 -3.47
N ALA A 146 -0.99 0.57 -2.85
CA ALA A 146 -1.04 -0.36 -1.72
C ALA A 146 -1.86 0.20 -0.55
N GLY A 147 -1.60 1.46 -0.17
CA GLY A 147 -2.35 2.14 0.88
C GLY A 147 -3.84 2.28 0.57
N TYR A 148 -4.20 2.60 -0.68
CA TYR A 148 -5.59 2.73 -1.09
C TYR A 148 -6.31 1.40 -1.28
N LEU A 149 -5.61 0.36 -1.72
CA LEU A 149 -6.16 -0.99 -1.84
C LEU A 149 -6.43 -1.57 -0.46
N LEU A 150 -5.44 -1.52 0.45
CA LEU A 150 -5.58 -2.09 1.79
C LEU A 150 -6.54 -1.34 2.69
N MET A 151 -6.71 -0.03 2.47
CA MET A 151 -7.59 0.82 3.28
C MET A 151 -8.52 1.66 2.39
N PRO A 152 -9.53 1.03 1.75
CA PRO A 152 -10.49 1.75 0.90
C PRO A 152 -11.27 2.79 1.71
N LYS A 153 -11.39 4.00 1.17
CA LYS A 153 -11.91 5.18 1.92
C LYS A 153 -13.27 4.92 2.57
N ASP A 154 -14.19 4.26 1.88
CA ASP A 154 -15.54 4.04 2.37
C ASP A 154 -15.57 3.03 3.53
N MET A 155 -14.69 2.02 3.46
CA MET A 155 -14.51 1.05 4.55
C MET A 155 -13.84 1.71 5.76
N VAL A 156 -12.85 2.59 5.55
CA VAL A 156 -12.22 3.36 6.63
C VAL A 156 -13.24 4.30 7.29
N TYR A 157 -14.03 5.03 6.52
CA TYR A 157 -15.09 5.89 7.06
C TYR A 157 -16.16 5.11 7.83
N ALA A 158 -16.52 3.90 7.37
CA ALA A 158 -17.47 3.05 8.06
C ALA A 158 -16.92 2.58 9.42
N GLN A 159 -15.67 2.09 9.45
CA GLN A 159 -15.03 1.65 10.70
C GLN A 159 -14.77 2.81 11.66
N TRP A 160 -14.36 3.97 11.13
CA TRP A 160 -14.22 5.19 11.92
C TRP A 160 -15.52 5.56 12.62
N ALA A 161 -16.62 5.64 11.88
CA ALA A 161 -17.93 5.99 12.44
C ALA A 161 -18.42 4.95 13.46
N ALA A 162 -18.13 3.66 13.25
CA ALA A 162 -18.47 2.61 14.20
C ALA A 162 -17.72 2.75 15.54
N ILE A 163 -16.44 3.14 15.51
CA ILE A 163 -15.61 3.31 16.71
C ILE A 163 -15.88 4.65 17.40
N ARG A 164 -16.04 5.73 16.63
CA ARG A 164 -16.09 7.11 17.13
C ARG A 164 -17.51 7.66 17.31
N GLY A 165 -18.52 6.98 16.78
CA GLY A 165 -19.91 7.44 16.78
C GLY A 165 -20.19 8.62 15.85
N SER A 166 -19.19 9.14 15.13
CA SER A 166 -19.33 10.25 14.18
C SER A 166 -18.25 10.21 13.11
N ARG A 167 -18.37 11.06 12.08
CA ARG A 167 -17.31 11.31 11.09
C ARG A 167 -16.46 12.54 11.40
N GLU A 168 -16.62 13.09 12.60
CA GLU A 168 -15.87 14.27 13.00
C GLU A 168 -14.37 13.94 13.16
N PRO A 169 -13.48 14.83 12.71
CA PRO A 169 -12.05 14.65 12.90
C PRO A 169 -11.66 14.58 14.38
N TYR A 170 -10.71 13.71 14.69
CA TYR A 170 -10.02 13.71 15.96
C TYR A 170 -8.82 14.66 15.92
N ILE A 171 -8.81 15.62 16.85
CA ILE A 171 -7.68 16.51 17.06
C ILE A 171 -6.68 15.81 17.98
N ALA A 172 -5.60 15.28 17.40
CA ALA A 172 -4.61 14.46 18.06
C ALA A 172 -3.49 15.25 18.78
N THR A 173 -3.56 16.58 18.81
CA THR A 173 -2.45 17.45 19.25
C THR A 173 -1.98 17.13 20.67
N HIS A 174 -2.90 16.99 21.64
CA HIS A 174 -2.56 16.67 23.03
C HIS A 174 -1.96 15.28 23.17
N GLU A 175 -2.58 14.28 22.54
CA GLU A 175 -2.09 12.91 22.60
C GLU A 175 -0.69 12.77 21.99
N ILE A 176 -0.44 13.41 20.85
CA ILE A 176 0.88 13.41 20.21
C ILE A 176 1.92 14.05 21.14
N ALA A 177 1.60 15.18 21.77
CA ALA A 177 2.49 15.84 22.72
C ALA A 177 2.81 14.95 23.93
N ASP A 178 1.79 14.29 24.50
CA ASP A 178 1.95 13.36 25.62
C ASP A 178 2.82 12.16 25.25
N LEU A 179 2.60 11.55 24.08
CA LEU A 179 3.40 10.42 23.59
C LEU A 179 4.85 10.82 23.36
N LYS A 180 5.10 12.00 22.77
CA LYS A 180 6.45 12.54 22.63
C LYS A 180 7.15 12.71 23.96
N ALA A 181 6.47 13.33 24.94
CA ALA A 181 7.02 13.54 26.27
C ALA A 181 7.32 12.22 27.00
N ARG A 182 6.41 11.24 26.92
CA ARG A 182 6.55 9.93 27.57
C ARG A 182 7.69 9.09 27.01
N TRP A 183 7.94 9.18 25.70
CA TRP A 183 8.93 8.35 25.01
C TRP A 183 10.22 9.09 24.65
N GLY A 184 10.34 10.36 25.04
CA GLY A 184 11.52 11.18 24.74
C GLY A 184 11.75 11.38 23.24
N LEU A 185 10.67 11.45 22.45
CA LEU A 185 10.75 11.55 20.99
C LEU A 185 11.12 12.97 20.54
N GLY A 186 11.85 13.07 19.44
CA GLY A 186 12.23 14.33 18.81
C GLY A 186 11.07 15.10 18.17
N GLU A 187 11.35 16.31 17.69
CA GLU A 187 10.34 17.16 17.03
C GLU A 187 9.80 16.53 15.73
N ASP A 188 10.63 15.82 14.98
CA ASP A 188 10.25 15.20 13.70
C ASP A 188 9.53 13.86 13.84
N GLU A 189 9.61 13.23 15.02
CA GLU A 189 8.98 11.95 15.27
C GLU A 189 7.47 12.12 15.44
N ARG A 190 6.69 11.27 14.77
CA ARG A 190 5.23 11.32 14.80
C ARG A 190 4.72 10.04 15.44
N PRO A 191 4.50 10.04 16.76
CA PRO A 191 3.97 8.86 17.43
C PRO A 191 2.62 8.49 16.83
N THR A 192 2.35 7.18 16.81
CA THR A 192 1.04 6.69 16.36
C THR A 192 0.01 6.87 17.46
N VAL A 193 -1.12 7.47 17.14
CA VAL A 193 -2.22 7.69 18.09
C VAL A 193 -3.06 6.45 18.30
N GLU A 194 -3.80 6.44 19.39
CA GLU A 194 -4.56 5.32 19.90
C GLU A 194 -5.65 4.86 18.92
N VAL A 195 -6.40 5.80 18.33
CA VAL A 195 -7.42 5.44 17.34
C VAL A 195 -6.82 4.74 16.10
N ALA A 196 -5.61 5.13 15.68
CA ALA A 196 -4.91 4.46 14.58
C ALA A 196 -4.44 3.05 14.99
N ARG A 197 -3.94 2.88 16.22
CA ARG A 197 -3.60 1.56 16.79
C ARG A 197 -4.81 0.65 16.88
N GLN A 198 -5.98 1.18 17.24
CA GLN A 198 -7.23 0.41 17.35
C GLN A 198 -7.79 -0.01 15.99
N MET A 199 -7.69 0.85 14.98
CA MET A 199 -8.21 0.55 13.64
C MET A 199 -7.29 -0.35 12.81
N ALA A 200 -5.97 -0.28 13.00
CA ALA A 200 -5.02 -1.00 12.17
C ALA A 200 -5.23 -2.53 12.10
N PRO A 201 -5.53 -3.24 13.21
CA PRO A 201 -5.85 -4.68 13.17
C PRO A 201 -7.07 -5.01 12.30
N LEU A 202 -8.07 -4.13 12.21
CA LEU A 202 -9.28 -4.36 11.40
C LEU A 202 -8.98 -4.44 9.90
N PHE A 203 -7.89 -3.80 9.46
CA PHE A 203 -7.43 -3.79 8.07
C PHE A 203 -6.18 -4.67 7.87
N GLN A 204 -5.65 -5.26 8.95
CA GLN A 204 -4.39 -6.01 8.97
C GLN A 204 -3.21 -5.21 8.37
N VAL A 205 -3.07 -3.96 8.79
CA VAL A 205 -1.96 -3.06 8.39
C VAL A 205 -1.17 -2.61 9.62
N SER A 206 -0.03 -1.97 9.42
CA SER A 206 0.69 -1.33 10.53
C SER A 206 -0.10 -0.12 11.08
N ALA A 207 0.08 0.17 12.37
CA ALA A 207 -0.57 1.33 12.99
C ALA A 207 -0.13 2.65 12.35
N GLN A 208 1.12 2.73 11.89
CA GLN A 208 1.65 3.87 11.15
C GLN A 208 0.95 4.05 9.79
N ALA A 209 0.76 2.97 9.01
CA ALA A 209 0.03 3.03 7.74
C ALA A 209 -1.41 3.49 7.95
N MET A 210 -2.10 2.97 8.98
CA MET A 210 -3.43 3.42 9.35
C MET A 210 -3.44 4.92 9.73
N GLN A 211 -2.49 5.41 10.52
CA GLN A 211 -2.40 6.83 10.87
C GLN A 211 -2.21 7.72 9.64
N ILE A 212 -1.36 7.31 8.69
CA ILE A 212 -1.17 8.03 7.42
C ILE A 212 -2.52 8.15 6.72
N ARG A 213 -3.22 7.03 6.52
CA ARG A 213 -4.51 6.99 5.82
C ARG A 213 -5.59 7.83 6.50
N LEU A 214 -5.72 7.73 7.83
CA LEU A 214 -6.66 8.53 8.60
C LEU A 214 -6.35 10.04 8.53
N THR A 215 -5.07 10.40 8.47
CA THR A 215 -4.65 11.79 8.27
C THR A 215 -5.00 12.28 6.86
N GLU A 216 -4.74 11.47 5.84
CA GLU A 216 -5.09 11.80 4.44
C GLU A 216 -6.60 11.98 4.23
N LEU A 217 -7.42 11.18 4.91
CA LEU A 217 -8.88 11.30 4.88
C LEU A 217 -9.43 12.43 5.77
N GLY A 218 -8.54 13.16 6.46
CA GLY A 218 -8.89 14.26 7.35
C GLY A 218 -9.57 13.84 8.66
N LEU A 219 -9.55 12.55 9.00
CA LEU A 219 -10.12 11.97 10.22
C LEU A 219 -9.21 12.15 11.43
N ILE A 220 -7.90 12.23 11.22
CA ILE A 220 -6.94 12.70 12.23
C ILE A 220 -6.40 14.05 11.78
N ARG A 221 -6.39 15.03 12.69
CA ARG A 221 -5.72 16.31 12.51
C ARG A 221 -4.69 16.50 13.61
N THR A 222 -3.46 16.82 13.21
CA THR A 222 -2.35 17.06 14.14
C THR A 222 -2.27 18.51 14.61
N ARG A 223 -3.11 19.39 14.07
CA ARG A 223 -3.29 20.79 14.46
C ARG A 223 -4.78 21.12 14.56
N VAL A 224 -5.15 21.97 15.52
CA VAL A 224 -6.47 22.60 15.55
C VAL A 224 -6.56 23.51 14.31
N PRO A 225 -7.61 23.43 13.48
CA PRO A 225 -7.82 24.41 12.42
C PRO A 225 -7.88 25.81 13.05
N GLU A 226 -7.16 26.79 12.50
CA GLU A 226 -7.37 28.17 12.94
C GLU A 226 -8.85 28.52 12.76
N PRO A 227 -9.47 29.25 13.73
CA PRO A 227 -10.84 29.71 13.56
C PRO A 227 -10.92 30.43 12.22
N GLY A 228 -11.81 29.97 11.35
CA GLY A 228 -11.94 30.49 9.99
C GLY A 228 -12.03 32.01 10.05
N LEU A 229 -11.06 32.69 9.44
CA LEU A 229 -10.96 34.14 9.41
C LEU A 229 -11.95 34.73 8.39
N PHE A 230 -13.21 34.30 8.37
CA PHE A 230 -14.29 35.02 7.67
C PHE A 230 -15.65 34.81 8.37
N PRO A 231 -16.41 35.90 8.61
CA PRO A 231 -17.72 35.89 9.25
C PRO A 231 -18.85 35.34 8.37
#